data_AF-A0A7Z9PQP1-F1
#
_entry.id   AF-A0A7Z9PQP1-F1
#
_cell.length_a   1.000
_cell.length_b   1.000
_cell.length_c   1.000
_cell.angle_alpha   90.00
_cell.angle_beta   90.00
_cell.angle_gamma   90.00
#
_symmetry.space_group_name_H-M   'P 1'
#
loop_
_entity.id
_entity.type
_entity.pdbx_description
1 polymer ?
#
loop_
_entity_poly.entity_id
_entity_poly.type
_entity_poly.pdbx_seq_one_letter_code
_entity_poly.pdbx_strand_id
1 'polypeptide(L)'
;MHHSSKRGLALITVLLFTVPLVMMLTAALRLVGYGTFTSLTYQDRMEAFYAAEAGVVFALEQLEAQGASYTPGDVQVDLPNGRSRFQYGFGPSVNNLGGSTSVSGPRGSATVPADSVDLIVTGRSGAAERKVEVIIKRVARSILITLSLAEAESEPLEMSVF
;
A
#
# COMPACT_ATOMS: atom_id res chain seq x y z
N MET A 1 11.43 -71.55 3.20
CA MET A 1 11.42 -70.17 3.76
C MET A 1 12.11 -69.23 2.76
N HIS A 2 11.38 -68.56 1.87
CA HIS A 2 11.98 -67.63 0.88
C HIS A 2 11.03 -66.48 0.47
N HIS A 3 10.28 -65.93 1.43
CA HIS A 3 9.35 -64.81 1.18
C HIS A 3 9.82 -63.47 1.78
N SER A 4 10.71 -63.45 2.78
CA SER A 4 11.16 -62.18 3.41
C SER A 4 12.05 -61.33 2.51
N SER A 5 12.93 -61.94 1.69
CA SER A 5 13.86 -61.21 0.82
C SER A 5 13.15 -60.45 -0.31
N LYS A 6 12.12 -61.05 -0.94
CA LYS A 6 11.31 -60.39 -1.99
C LYS A 6 10.47 -59.23 -1.45
N ARG A 7 9.95 -59.36 -0.23
CA ARG A 7 9.18 -58.29 0.45
C ARG A 7 10.08 -57.12 0.84
N GLY A 8 11.29 -57.38 1.34
CA GLY A 8 12.27 -56.34 1.66
C GLY A 8 12.72 -55.55 0.44
N LEU A 9 12.99 -56.23 -0.67
CA LEU A 9 13.38 -55.56 -1.93
C LEU A 9 12.25 -54.71 -2.50
N ALA A 10 11.00 -55.19 -2.47
CA ALA A 10 9.84 -54.41 -2.88
C ALA A 10 9.60 -53.18 -1.98
N LEU A 11 9.88 -53.29 -0.68
CA LEU A 11 9.76 -52.19 0.26
C LEU A 11 10.81 -51.11 -0.02
N ILE A 12 12.05 -51.52 -0.31
CA ILE A 12 13.14 -50.61 -0.66
C ILE A 12 12.86 -49.89 -1.99
N THR A 13 12.36 -50.57 -3.01
CA THR A 13 12.05 -49.93 -4.29
C THR A 13 10.91 -48.93 -4.15
N VAL A 14 9.82 -49.28 -3.44
CA VAL A 14 8.73 -48.35 -3.16
C VAL A 14 9.22 -47.14 -2.35
N LEU A 15 10.12 -47.35 -1.39
CA LEU A 15 10.68 -46.26 -0.60
C LEU A 15 11.56 -45.32 -1.47
N LEU A 16 12.39 -45.89 -2.35
CA LEU A 16 13.24 -45.12 -3.26
C LEU A 16 12.44 -44.28 -4.28
N PHE A 17 11.22 -44.68 -4.62
CA PHE A 17 10.36 -43.87 -5.49
C PHE A 17 9.50 -42.87 -4.71
N THR A 18 9.00 -43.24 -3.53
CA THR A 18 8.09 -42.38 -2.75
C THR A 18 8.80 -41.20 -2.10
N VAL A 19 10.02 -41.39 -1.57
CA VAL A 19 10.79 -40.29 -0.95
C VAL A 19 11.07 -39.13 -1.91
N PRO A 20 11.64 -39.33 -3.12
CA PRO A 20 11.86 -38.23 -4.04
C PRO A 20 10.54 -37.63 -4.55
N LEU A 21 9.49 -38.44 -4.72
CA LEU A 21 8.15 -37.93 -5.10
C LEU A 21 7.59 -36.96 -4.05
N VAL A 22 7.68 -37.32 -2.76
CA VAL A 22 7.21 -36.46 -1.66
C VAL A 22 8.08 -35.20 -1.54
N MET A 23 9.40 -35.31 -1.72
CA MET A 23 10.29 -34.14 -1.76
C MET A 23 9.97 -33.19 -2.91
N MET A 24 9.73 -33.71 -4.12
CA MET A 24 9.34 -32.89 -5.27
C MET A 24 7.98 -32.23 -5.07
N LEU A 25 6.99 -32.96 -4.55
CA LEU A 25 5.66 -32.42 -4.26
C LEU A 25 5.72 -31.30 -3.22
N THR A 26 6.46 -31.50 -2.13
CA THR A 26 6.62 -30.47 -1.10
C THR A 26 7.38 -29.25 -1.61
N ALA A 27 8.40 -29.43 -2.44
CA ALA A 27 9.10 -28.33 -3.11
C ALA A 27 8.19 -27.53 -4.05
N ALA A 28 7.38 -28.23 -4.87
CA ALA A 28 6.44 -27.59 -5.79
C ALA A 28 5.35 -26.80 -5.04
N LEU A 29 4.79 -27.38 -3.97
CA LEU A 29 3.79 -26.69 -3.12
C LEU A 29 4.37 -25.44 -2.46
N ARG A 30 5.62 -25.50 -1.98
CA ARG A 30 6.31 -24.31 -1.44
C ARG A 30 6.50 -23.25 -2.52
N LEU A 31 6.97 -23.62 -3.71
CA LEU A 31 7.22 -22.69 -4.80
C LEU A 31 5.94 -21.98 -5.28
N VAL A 32 4.82 -22.72 -5.38
CA VAL A 32 3.51 -22.15 -5.72
C VAL A 32 3.02 -21.23 -4.59
N GLY A 33 3.08 -21.68 -3.34
CA GLY A 33 2.68 -20.87 -2.18
C GLY A 33 3.42 -19.54 -2.15
N TYR A 34 4.76 -19.58 -2.14
CA TYR A 34 5.57 -18.35 -2.09
C TYR A 34 5.31 -17.44 -3.29
N GLY A 35 5.27 -17.96 -4.52
CA GLY A 35 5.05 -17.16 -5.72
C GLY A 35 3.67 -16.49 -5.77
N THR A 36 2.62 -17.17 -5.32
CA THR A 36 1.26 -16.60 -5.27
C THR A 36 1.14 -15.55 -4.16
N PHE A 37 1.69 -15.80 -2.97
CA PHE A 37 1.66 -14.82 -1.86
C PHE A 37 2.45 -13.54 -2.20
N THR A 38 3.63 -13.65 -2.82
CA THR A 38 4.41 -12.47 -3.21
C THR A 38 3.70 -11.66 -4.29
N SER A 39 3.05 -12.32 -5.25
CA SER A 39 2.34 -11.65 -6.34
C SER A 39 1.09 -10.91 -5.86
N LEU A 40 0.29 -11.53 -4.99
CA LEU A 40 -0.89 -10.88 -4.39
C LEU A 40 -0.50 -9.68 -3.52
N THR A 41 0.55 -9.82 -2.72
CA THR A 41 1.05 -8.71 -1.89
C THR A 41 1.56 -7.54 -2.74
N TYR A 42 2.21 -7.84 -3.86
CA TYR A 42 2.65 -6.81 -4.81
C TYR A 42 1.47 -6.11 -5.49
N GLN A 43 0.47 -6.87 -5.94
CA GLN A 43 -0.74 -6.31 -6.54
C GLN A 43 -1.50 -5.42 -5.56
N ASP A 44 -1.73 -5.88 -4.33
CA ASP A 44 -2.40 -5.10 -3.29
C ASP A 44 -1.65 -3.78 -3.00
N ARG A 45 -0.31 -3.82 -2.95
CA ARG A 45 0.52 -2.62 -2.78
C ARG A 45 0.36 -1.62 -3.93
N MET A 46 0.29 -2.12 -5.17
CA MET A 46 0.12 -1.27 -6.34
C MET A 46 -1.27 -0.66 -6.41
N GLU A 47 -2.30 -1.45 -6.15
CA GLU A 47 -3.68 -0.97 -6.07
C GLU A 47 -3.87 0.06 -4.95
N ALA A 48 -3.23 -0.14 -3.79
CA ALA A 48 -3.24 0.85 -2.71
C ALA A 48 -2.59 2.18 -3.12
N PHE A 49 -1.51 2.14 -3.91
CA PHE A 49 -0.89 3.35 -4.45
C PHE A 49 -1.80 4.06 -5.46
N TYR A 50 -2.40 3.33 -6.39
CA TYR A 50 -3.38 3.90 -7.34
C TYR A 50 -4.60 4.51 -6.64
N ALA A 51 -5.07 3.88 -5.56
CA ALA A 51 -6.14 4.44 -4.74
C ALA A 51 -5.72 5.77 -4.10
N ALA A 52 -4.49 5.86 -3.58
CA ALA A 52 -3.98 7.09 -3.00
C ALA A 52 -3.86 8.22 -4.06
N GLU A 53 -3.37 7.92 -5.26
CA GLU A 53 -3.32 8.88 -6.38
C GLU A 53 -4.72 9.37 -6.79
N ALA A 54 -5.69 8.46 -6.90
CA ALA A 54 -7.07 8.82 -7.19
C ALA A 54 -7.64 9.77 -6.12
N GLY A 55 -7.30 9.54 -4.84
CA GLY A 55 -7.70 10.43 -3.76
C GLY A 55 -7.02 11.81 -3.82
N VAL A 56 -5.77 11.89 -4.29
CA VAL A 56 -5.10 13.19 -4.53
C VAL A 56 -5.84 13.99 -5.60
N VAL A 57 -6.20 13.34 -6.73
CA VAL A 57 -6.95 13.99 -7.81
C VAL A 57 -8.33 14.44 -7.33
N PHE A 58 -9.04 13.59 -6.59
CA PHE A 58 -10.35 13.93 -6.02
C PHE A 58 -10.26 15.12 -5.06
N ALA A 59 -9.28 15.12 -4.15
CA ALA A 59 -9.07 16.23 -3.23
C ALA A 59 -8.69 17.52 -3.97
N LEU A 60 -7.92 17.42 -5.06
CA LEU A 60 -7.56 18.54 -5.92
C LEU A 60 -8.80 19.17 -6.58
N GLU A 61 -9.71 18.38 -7.13
CA GLU A 61 -10.97 18.89 -7.70
C GLU A 61 -11.80 19.66 -6.66
N GLN A 62 -11.85 19.14 -5.43
CA GLN A 62 -12.57 19.79 -4.34
C GLN A 62 -11.88 21.09 -3.89
N LEU A 63 -10.53 21.11 -3.90
CA LEU A 63 -9.74 22.32 -3.65
C LEU A 63 -9.89 23.35 -4.76
N GLU A 64 -10.09 22.95 -6.02
CA GLU A 64 -10.40 23.87 -7.12
C GLU A 64 -11.80 24.45 -6.98
N ALA A 65 -12.79 23.64 -6.59
CA ALA A 65 -14.18 24.06 -6.46
C ALA A 65 -14.41 24.99 -5.25
N GLN A 66 -13.79 24.71 -4.11
CA GLN A 66 -14.06 25.39 -2.84
C GLN A 66 -12.89 26.26 -2.36
N GLY A 67 -11.67 26.01 -2.82
CA GLY A 67 -10.51 26.85 -2.50
C GLY A 67 -10.13 26.83 -1.02
N ALA A 68 -9.94 28.02 -0.45
CA ALA A 68 -9.41 28.19 0.89
C ALA A 68 -10.38 27.80 2.02
N SER A 69 -11.69 27.67 1.72
CA SER A 69 -12.69 27.21 2.70
C SER A 69 -12.81 25.70 2.79
N TYR A 70 -12.10 24.95 1.95
CA TYR A 70 -12.16 23.50 1.95
C TYR A 70 -11.34 22.89 3.08
N THR A 71 -12.02 22.39 4.11
CA THR A 71 -11.41 21.68 5.24
C THR A 71 -12.26 20.48 5.66
N PRO A 72 -12.29 19.40 4.86
CA PRO A 72 -13.01 18.19 5.25
C PRO A 72 -12.37 17.52 6.48
N GLY A 73 -13.21 16.93 7.33
CA GLY A 73 -12.78 16.16 8.50
C GLY A 73 -12.12 14.85 8.09
N ASP A 74 -12.93 13.84 7.75
CA ASP A 74 -12.48 12.55 7.20
C ASP A 74 -13.32 12.22 5.96
N VAL A 75 -12.69 12.20 4.80
CA VAL A 75 -13.29 11.76 3.54
C VAL A 75 -12.78 10.37 3.24
N GLN A 76 -13.71 9.47 2.93
CA GLN A 76 -13.41 8.10 2.57
C GLN A 76 -14.25 7.72 1.36
N VAL A 77 -13.60 7.21 0.33
CA VAL A 77 -14.25 6.87 -0.94
C VAL A 77 -13.76 5.51 -1.39
N ASP A 78 -14.72 4.64 -1.71
CA ASP A 78 -14.45 3.32 -2.26
C ASP A 78 -14.34 3.42 -3.79
N LEU A 79 -13.32 2.80 -4.36
CA LEU A 79 -13.11 2.79 -5.80
C LEU A 79 -14.12 1.82 -6.47
N PRO A 80 -14.44 2.02 -7.77
CA PRO A 80 -15.37 1.15 -8.51
C PRO A 80 -14.97 -0.33 -8.57
N ASN A 81 -13.70 -0.64 -8.28
CA ASN A 81 -13.21 -2.01 -8.20
C ASN A 81 -13.69 -2.78 -6.95
N GLY A 82 -14.31 -2.09 -5.98
CA GLY A 82 -14.86 -2.68 -4.76
C GLY A 82 -13.84 -3.26 -3.77
N ARG A 83 -12.54 -3.16 -4.08
CA ARG A 83 -11.44 -3.72 -3.27
C ARG A 83 -10.54 -2.65 -2.69
N SER A 84 -10.48 -1.49 -3.35
CA SER A 84 -9.60 -0.40 -2.95
C SER A 84 -10.40 0.80 -2.50
N ARG A 85 -9.81 1.58 -1.60
CA ARG A 85 -10.39 2.82 -1.11
C ARG A 85 -9.30 3.83 -0.81
N PHE A 86 -9.66 5.10 -0.80
CA PHE A 86 -8.79 6.14 -0.25
C PHE A 86 -9.46 6.86 0.90
N GLN A 87 -8.63 7.42 1.77
CA GLN A 87 -9.02 8.26 2.89
C GLN A 87 -8.09 9.48 2.97
N TYR A 88 -8.66 10.65 3.20
CA TYR A 88 -7.91 11.87 3.52
C TYR A 88 -8.72 12.80 4.43
N GLY A 89 -8.03 13.71 5.11
CA GLY A 89 -8.64 14.63 6.06
C GLY A 89 -7.68 15.75 6.48
N PHE A 90 -8.22 16.91 6.87
CA PHE A 90 -7.43 18.09 7.27
C PHE A 90 -7.06 18.11 8.76
N GLY A 91 -6.96 16.93 9.38
CA GLY A 91 -6.24 16.74 10.65
C GLY A 91 -4.73 16.63 10.42
N PRO A 92 -4.26 15.62 9.67
CA PRO A 92 -2.89 15.56 9.19
C PRO A 92 -2.66 16.46 7.96
N SER A 93 -3.64 16.70 7.09
CA SER A 93 -3.46 17.64 5.95
C SER A 93 -3.68 19.09 6.38
N VAL A 94 -3.05 20.06 5.72
CA VAL A 94 -3.15 21.49 6.06
C VAL A 94 -3.45 22.34 4.83
N ASN A 95 -4.55 23.10 4.88
CA ASN A 95 -4.93 24.04 3.82
C ASN A 95 -4.37 25.42 4.13
N ASN A 96 -3.42 25.90 3.34
CA ASN A 96 -2.87 27.25 3.44
C ASN A 96 -3.07 28.06 2.14
N LEU A 97 -4.08 27.72 1.33
CA LEU A 97 -4.35 28.40 0.05
C LEU A 97 -4.77 29.86 0.18
N GLY A 98 -5.28 30.26 1.35
CA GLY A 98 -5.65 31.64 1.66
C GLY A 98 -4.64 32.36 2.57
N GLY A 99 -3.59 31.67 3.00
CA GLY A 99 -2.61 32.21 3.92
C GLY A 99 -1.49 32.94 3.19
N SER A 100 -1.12 34.11 3.71
CA SER A 100 0.00 34.94 3.19
C SER A 100 1.36 34.57 3.79
N THR A 101 1.40 33.65 4.75
CA THR A 101 2.61 33.19 5.42
C THR A 101 2.63 31.67 5.51
N SER A 102 3.82 31.10 5.65
CA SER A 102 3.98 29.66 5.83
C SER A 102 3.43 29.22 7.19
N VAL A 103 2.72 28.09 7.23
CA VAL A 103 2.13 27.53 8.45
C VAL A 103 2.78 26.20 8.83
N SER A 104 2.61 25.79 10.07
CA SER A 104 3.04 24.47 10.53
C SER A 104 2.24 23.37 9.84
N GLY A 105 2.94 22.34 9.39
CA GLY A 105 2.36 21.14 8.83
C GLY A 105 2.86 19.87 9.54
N PRO A 106 2.52 18.70 9.01
CA PRO A 106 2.97 17.40 9.51
C PRO A 106 4.47 17.26 9.65
N ARG A 107 5.23 17.93 8.78
CA ARG A 107 6.70 17.89 8.76
C ARG A 107 7.36 18.86 9.74
N GLY A 108 6.59 19.67 10.47
CA GLY A 108 7.10 20.62 11.46
C GLY A 108 6.63 22.06 11.25
N SER A 109 7.32 22.99 11.90
CA SER A 109 6.97 24.42 11.84
C SER A 109 7.28 25.03 10.48
N ALA A 110 6.37 25.85 9.95
CA ALA A 110 6.53 26.59 8.70
C ALA A 110 6.83 25.72 7.45
N THR A 111 6.38 24.46 7.44
CA THR A 111 6.62 23.52 6.34
C THR A 111 5.62 23.62 5.19
N VAL A 112 4.47 24.27 5.42
CA VAL A 112 3.43 24.47 4.39
C VAL A 112 3.51 25.92 3.91
N PRO A 113 4.05 26.19 2.71
CA PRO A 113 4.20 27.56 2.19
C PRO A 113 2.88 28.32 2.08
N ALA A 114 2.97 29.64 1.98
CA ALA A 114 1.83 30.49 1.58
C ALA A 114 1.25 30.03 0.23
N ASP A 115 -0.06 30.23 0.03
CA ASP A 115 -0.79 29.85 -1.18
C ASP A 115 -0.64 28.35 -1.56
N SER A 116 -0.52 27.47 -0.56
CA SER A 116 -0.34 26.03 -0.81
C SER A 116 -1.17 25.15 0.12
N VAL A 117 -1.30 23.88 -0.24
CA VAL A 117 -1.91 22.83 0.58
C VAL A 117 -0.89 21.73 0.77
N ASP A 118 -0.75 21.26 2.00
CA ASP A 118 -0.14 19.98 2.28
C ASP A 118 -1.25 18.93 2.42
N LEU A 119 -1.29 17.97 1.51
CA LEU A 119 -2.34 16.96 1.44
C LEU A 119 -1.73 15.57 1.63
N ILE A 120 -2.22 14.86 2.64
CA ILE A 120 -1.88 13.47 2.90
C ILE A 120 -3.09 12.60 2.58
N VAL A 121 -2.93 11.71 1.60
CA VAL A 121 -3.94 10.73 1.20
C VAL A 121 -3.43 9.33 1.51
N THR A 122 -4.29 8.53 2.13
CA THR A 122 -4.02 7.13 2.43
C THR A 122 -4.87 6.24 1.52
N GLY A 123 -4.23 5.49 0.64
CA GLY A 123 -4.86 4.46 -0.17
C GLY A 123 -4.74 3.08 0.49
N ARG A 124 -5.78 2.27 0.40
CA ARG A 124 -5.83 0.90 0.92
C ARG A 124 -6.36 -0.06 -0.14
N SER A 125 -5.74 -1.22 -0.27
CA SER A 125 -6.26 -2.37 -1.03
C SER A 125 -5.86 -3.68 -0.34
N GLY A 126 -6.84 -4.53 -0.02
CA GLY A 126 -6.58 -5.77 0.72
C GLY A 126 -5.88 -5.52 2.06
N ALA A 127 -4.70 -6.13 2.25
CA ALA A 127 -3.88 -5.94 3.45
C ALA A 127 -2.84 -4.80 3.31
N ALA A 128 -2.77 -4.14 2.15
CA ALA A 128 -1.80 -3.09 1.89
C ALA A 128 -2.38 -1.69 2.16
N GLU A 129 -1.56 -0.84 2.77
CA GLU A 129 -1.81 0.59 2.95
C GLU A 129 -0.63 1.38 2.36
N ARG A 130 -0.92 2.45 1.63
CA ARG A 130 0.08 3.39 1.11
C ARG A 130 -0.35 4.82 1.37
N LYS A 131 0.58 5.66 1.79
CA LYS A 131 0.36 7.09 2.02
C LYS A 131 1.11 7.89 0.95
N VAL A 132 0.41 8.87 0.40
CA VAL A 132 0.96 9.83 -0.56
C VAL A 132 0.75 11.21 0.03
N GLU A 133 1.87 11.93 0.18
CA GLU A 133 1.88 13.30 0.67
C GLU A 133 2.30 14.23 -0.47
N VAL A 134 1.51 15.28 -0.71
CA VAL A 134 1.73 16.22 -1.80
C VAL A 134 1.58 17.65 -1.32
N ILE A 135 2.50 18.50 -1.76
CA ILE A 135 2.34 19.94 -1.61
C ILE A 135 1.82 20.49 -2.93
N ILE A 136 0.61 21.04 -2.85
CA ILE A 136 -0.13 21.62 -3.96
C ILE A 136 0.02 23.13 -3.87
N LYS A 137 0.73 23.75 -4.81
CA LYS A 137 0.91 25.21 -4.82
C LYS A 137 -0.01 25.86 -5.84
N ARG A 138 -0.68 26.94 -5.44
CA ARG A 138 -1.40 27.80 -6.37
C ARG A 138 -0.40 28.69 -7.11
N VAL A 139 -0.31 28.53 -8.43
CA VAL A 139 0.39 29.47 -9.32
C VAL A 139 -0.69 30.21 -10.12
N ALA A 140 -0.44 31.46 -10.52
CA ALA A 140 -1.46 32.31 -11.11
C ALA A 140 -2.19 31.61 -12.29
N ARG A 141 -3.46 31.22 -12.05
CA ARG A 141 -4.37 30.44 -12.93
C ARG A 141 -4.02 28.96 -13.17
N SER A 142 -3.08 28.35 -12.44
CA SER A 142 -2.71 26.94 -12.63
C SER A 142 -2.20 26.32 -11.32
N ILE A 143 -2.62 25.09 -11.02
CA ILE A 143 -2.14 24.36 -9.84
C ILE A 143 -0.90 23.53 -10.23
N LEU A 144 0.18 23.66 -9.46
CA LEU A 144 1.40 22.86 -9.64
C LEU A 144 1.50 21.83 -8.50
N ILE A 145 1.56 20.55 -8.86
CA ILE A 145 1.70 19.43 -7.92
C ILE A 145 3.19 19.16 -7.72
N THR A 146 3.69 19.32 -6.50
CA THR A 146 5.02 18.82 -6.11
C THR A 146 4.84 17.53 -5.34
N LEU A 147 5.15 16.40 -5.98
CA LEU A 147 5.15 15.08 -5.35
C LEU A 147 6.36 14.96 -4.43
N SER A 148 6.14 14.79 -3.13
CA SER A 148 7.19 14.45 -2.17
C SER A 148 6.89 13.05 -1.66
N LEU A 149 7.49 12.03 -2.27
CA LEU A 149 7.31 10.64 -1.87
C LEU A 149 8.01 10.39 -0.52
N ALA A 150 7.27 10.53 0.58
CA ALA A 150 7.71 10.05 1.89
C ALA A 150 7.23 8.60 2.04
N GLU A 151 8.10 7.65 1.69
CA GLU A 151 7.83 6.23 1.89
C GLU A 151 7.99 5.92 3.38
N ALA A 152 6.89 5.98 4.12
CA ALA A 152 6.85 5.48 5.48
C ALA A 152 6.92 3.94 5.41
N GLU A 153 8.13 3.39 5.54
CA GLU A 153 8.35 1.99 5.89
C GLU A 153 7.61 1.72 7.20
N SER A 154 6.47 1.02 7.12
CA SER A 154 5.90 0.39 8.29
C SER A 154 6.79 -0.81 8.65
N GLU A 155 7.35 -0.76 9.87
CA GLU A 155 8.27 -1.76 10.41
C GLU A 155 7.75 -3.21 10.27
N PRO A 156 8.67 -4.19 10.13
CA PRO A 156 8.28 -5.59 10.10
C PRO A 156 7.75 -6.01 11.47
N LEU A 157 6.56 -6.61 11.47
CA LEU A 157 6.03 -7.34 12.62
C LEU A 157 7.02 -8.45 13.00
N GLU A 158 7.79 -8.25 14.08
CA GLU A 158 8.51 -9.32 14.76
C GLU A 158 7.48 -10.32 15.30
N MET A 159 7.28 -11.40 14.54
CA MET A 159 6.53 -12.55 14.98
C MET A 159 7.48 -13.42 15.80
N SER A 160 7.48 -13.22 17.13
CA SER A 160 8.17 -14.11 18.06
C SER A 160 7.55 -15.50 17.98
N VAL A 161 8.27 -16.45 17.37
CA VAL A 161 7.94 -17.87 17.42
C VAL A 161 8.56 -18.42 18.72
N PHE A 162 7.71 -18.80 19.67
CA PHE A 162 8.06 -19.78 20.69
C PHE A 162 7.93 -21.18 20.11
#